data_AF-A0A5N7AKV0-F1
#
_entry.id   AF-A0A5N7AKV0-F1
#
_cell.length_a   1.000
_cell.length_b   1.000
_cell.length_c   1.000
_cell.angle_alpha   90.00
_cell.angle_beta   90.00
_cell.angle_gamma   90.00
#
_symmetry.space_group_name_H-M   'P 1'
#
loop_
_entity.id
_entity.type
_entity.pdbx_description
1 polymer ?
#
loop_
_entity_poly.entity_id
_entity_poly.type
_entity_poly.pdbx_seq_one_letter_code
_entity_poly.pdbx_strand_id
1 'polypeptide(L)' 'MPQYRNGQSVIYKPVGGPDSRTSESIGTVQSVLTEPGTQAGRNVDASEENPQI' A
#
# COMPACT_ATOMS: atom_id res chain seq x y z
N MET A 1 0.42 -13.36 -8.15
CA MET A 1 -0.03 -12.11 -8.82
C MET A 1 -0.08 -11.03 -7.76
N PRO A 2 0.44 -9.80 -8.00
CA PRO A 2 0.36 -8.74 -7.00
C PRO A 2 -1.10 -8.44 -6.69
N GLN A 3 -1.42 -8.36 -5.40
CA GLN A 3 -2.79 -8.13 -4.91
C GLN A 3 -3.35 -6.75 -5.30
N TYR A 4 -2.46 -5.83 -5.67
CA TYR A 4 -2.77 -4.46 -6.07
C TYR A 4 -2.22 -4.14 -7.45
N ARG A 5 -2.85 -3.17 -8.13
CA ARG A 5 -2.42 -2.65 -9.43
C ARG A 5 -2.40 -1.12 -9.41
N ASN A 6 -1.51 -0.52 -10.19
CA ASN A 6 -1.47 0.94 -10.35
C ASN A 6 -2.82 1.45 -10.88
N GLY A 7 -3.30 2.55 -10.31
CA GLY A 7 -4.61 3.13 -10.61
C GLY A 7 -5.80 2.44 -9.93
N GLN A 8 -5.58 1.34 -9.20
CA GLN A 8 -6.65 0.68 -8.46
C GLN A 8 -7.11 1.56 -7.28
N SER A 9 -8.42 1.69 -7.11
CA SER A 9 -8.99 2.26 -5.89
C SER A 9 -8.97 1.23 -4.77
N VAL A 10 -8.45 1.60 -3.60
CA VAL A 10 -8.34 0.75 -2.41
C VAL A 10 -8.92 1.47 -1.19
N ILE A 11 -9.53 0.70 -0.29
CA ILE A 11 -10.00 1.21 1.00
C ILE A 11 -8.90 0.97 2.02
N TYR A 12 -8.51 2.00 2.75
CA TYR A 12 -7.48 1.91 3.78
C TYR A 12 -7.82 2.80 4.99
N LYS A 13 -7.14 2.55 6.11
CA LYS A 13 -7.26 3.36 7.33
C LYS A 13 -5.97 4.16 7.52
N PRO A 14 -5.99 5.49 7.35
CA PRO A 14 -4.78 6.32 7.46
C PRO A 14 -4.26 6.43 8.90
N VAL A 15 -5.10 6.12 9.90
CA VAL A 15 -4.77 6.30 11.33
C VAL A 15 -5.19 5.06 12.10
N GLY A 16 -4.32 4.56 13.00
CA GLY A 16 -4.66 3.57 14.02
C GLY A 16 -4.50 2.08 13.64
N GLY A 17 -4.15 1.76 12.39
CA GLY A 17 -3.95 0.37 11.96
C GLY A 17 -5.26 -0.42 11.71
N PRO A 18 -5.16 -1.74 11.43
CA PRO A 18 -6.29 -2.54 10.94
C PRO A 18 -7.48 -2.61 11.90
N ASP A 19 -7.18 -2.77 13.20
CA ASP A 19 -8.18 -2.94 14.27
C ASP A 19 -8.76 -1.60 14.77
N SER A 20 -8.30 -0.47 14.22
CA SER A 20 -8.79 0.85 14.62
C SER A 20 -10.25 1.08 14.22
N ARG A 21 -10.98 1.81 15.08
CA ARG A 21 -12.34 2.30 14.80
C ARG A 21 -12.35 3.67 14.09
N THR A 22 -11.21 4.11 13.57
CA THR A 22 -11.08 5.32 12.76
C THR A 22 -11.78 5.16 11.41
N SER A 23 -12.17 6.29 10.82
CA SER A 23 -12.82 6.32 9.51
C SER A 23 -11.94 5.70 8.42
N GLU A 24 -12.58 4.92 7.57
CA GLU A 24 -11.97 4.41 6.34
C GLU A 24 -11.86 5.51 5.30
N SER A 25 -10.88 5.39 4.40
CA SER A 25 -10.65 6.32 3.29
C SER A 25 -10.41 5.55 2.00
N ILE A 26 -10.81 6.14 0.87
CA ILE A 26 -10.57 5.60 -0.45
C ILE A 26 -9.32 6.28 -1.02
N GLY A 27 -8.31 5.47 -1.36
CA GLY A 27 -7.08 5.92 -2.00
C GLY A 27 -6.91 5.31 -3.39
N THR A 28 -6.01 5.87 -4.19
CA THR A 28 -5.59 5.28 -5.46
C THR A 28 -4.16 4.79 -5.33
N VAL A 29 -3.91 3.53 -5.71
CA VAL A 29 -2.57 2.95 -5.74
C VAL A 29 -1.75 3.66 -6.82
N GLN A 30 -0.69 4.36 -6.43
CA GLN A 30 0.16 5.09 -7.38
C GLN A 30 1.23 4.19 -7.99
N SER A 31 1.83 3.33 -7.17
CA SER A 31 2.84 2.36 -7.56
C SER A 31 2.75 1.11 -6.68
N VAL A 32 3.19 -0.03 -7.21
CA VAL A 32 3.34 -1.28 -6.48
C VAL A 32 4.80 -1.69 -6.60
N LEU A 33 5.50 -1.78 -5.48
CA LEU A 33 6.86 -2.34 -5.42
C LEU A 33 6.80 -3.82 -5.07
N THR A 34 7.49 -4.64 -5.86
CA THR A 34 7.66 -6.09 -5.65
C THR A 34 9.12 -6.47 -5.37
N GLU A 35 10.00 -5.47 -5.26
CA GLU A 35 11.42 -5.61 -4.95
C GLU A 35 11.83 -4.43 -4.04
N PRO A 36 12.93 -4.54 -3.25
CA PRO A 36 13.37 -3.46 -2.38
C PRO A 36 13.62 -2.17 -3.15
N GLY A 37 13.12 -1.05 -2.63
CA GLY A 37 13.14 0.21 -3.36
C GLY A 37 12.78 1.42 -2.51
N THR A 38 12.45 2.53 -3.18
CA THR A 38 12.00 3.76 -2.54
C THR A 38 10.59 4.11 -2.96
N GLN A 39 9.70 4.31 -1.99
CA GLN A 39 8.31 4.72 -2.20
C GLN A 39 7.94 5.82 -1.22
N ALA A 40 7.28 6.87 -1.72
CA ALA A 40 6.91 8.06 -0.94
C ALA A 40 8.09 8.64 -0.11
N GLY A 41 9.30 8.59 -0.66
CA GLY A 41 10.52 9.08 -0.02
C GLY A 41 11.07 8.20 1.12
N ARG A 42 10.60 6.95 1.23
CA ARG A 42 11.06 5.98 2.24
C ARG A 42 11.61 4.73 1.57
N ASN A 43 12.66 4.14 2.14
CA ASN A 43 13.09 2.81 1.76
C ASN A 43 12.09 1.79 2.26
N VAL A 44 11.64 0.92 1.36
CA VAL A 44 10.72 -0.17 1.66
C VAL A 44 11.37 -1.47 1.24
N ASP A 45 11.30 -2.45 2.12
CA ASP A 45 11.68 -3.82 1.84
C ASP A 45 10.44 -4.53 1.30
N ALA A 46 10.35 -4.60 -0.03
CA ALA A 46 9.23 -5.20 -0.73
C ALA A 46 9.70 -6.48 -1.45
N SER A 47 8.79 -7.43 -1.60
CA SER A 47 9.02 -8.66 -2.34
C SER A 47 7.78 -9.04 -3.14
N GLU A 48 7.87 -10.04 -4.02
CA GLU A 48 6.69 -10.54 -4.73
C GLU A 48 5.63 -11.12 -3.78
N GLU A 49 6.06 -11.70 -2.65
CA GLU A 49 5.20 -12.27 -1.61
C GLU A 49 4.58 -11.19 -0.71
N ASN A 50 5.28 -10.07 -0.53
CA ASN A 50 4.84 -8.93 0.26
C ASN A 50 5.06 -7.61 -0.50
N PRO A 51 4.21 -7.32 -1.50
CA PRO A 51 4.32 -6.09 -2.27
C PRO A 51 3.92 -4.86 -1.43
N GLN A 52 4.54 -3.72 -1.69
CA GLN A 52 4.29 -2.45 -0.98
C GLN A 52 3.62 -1.42 -1.89
N ILE A 53 2.60 -0.72 -1.38
CA ILE A 53 1.86 0.38 -2.07
C ILE A 53 1.95 1.71 -1.35
#